data_AF-A0A1U9KSM0-F1
#
_entry.id   AF-A0A1U9KSM0-F1
#
_cell.length_a   1.000
_cell.length_b   1.000
_cell.length_c   1.000
_cell.angle_alpha   90.00
_cell.angle_beta   90.00
_cell.angle_gamma   90.00
#
_symmetry.space_group_name_H-M   'P 1'
#
loop_
_entity.id
_entity.type
_entity.pdbx_description
1 polymer ?
#
loop_
_entity_poly.entity_id
_entity_poly.type
_entity_poly.pdbx_seq_one_letter_code
_entity_poly.pdbx_strand_id
1 'polypeptide(L)'
;MNQEEARERHSYIIGLVLAVVLSAIPFGLLMAGTLSRGAFLWCVALCAVVQVVAHFRYFLHIDLQRSHRDDLQLILFSTLIVLLMVGGTLWVIGNEKAMMM
;
A
#
# COMPACT_ATOMS: atom_id res chain seq x y z
N MET A 1 -5.28 27.41 18.74
CA MET A 1 -5.16 26.02 18.25
C MET A 1 -6.09 25.87 17.08
N ASN A 2 -5.54 25.85 15.86
CA ASN A 2 -6.27 26.06 14.62
C ASN A 2 -7.08 24.82 14.21
N GLN A 3 -8.28 25.05 13.68
CA GLN A 3 -9.23 24.03 13.22
C GLN A 3 -8.69 23.17 12.06
N GLU A 4 -7.72 23.67 11.29
CA GLU A 4 -7.11 22.95 10.15
C GLU A 4 -6.22 21.79 10.60
N GLU A 5 -5.41 21.97 11.63
CA GLU A 5 -4.55 20.90 12.15
C GLU A 5 -5.35 19.70 12.71
N ALA A 6 -6.54 19.96 13.25
CA ALA A 6 -7.41 18.90 13.77
C ALA A 6 -7.92 17.99 12.65
N ARG A 7 -8.15 18.55 11.46
CA ARG A 7 -8.67 17.83 10.29
C ARG A 7 -7.59 16.95 9.65
N GLU A 8 -6.35 17.46 9.57
CA GLU A 8 -5.19 16.69 9.12
C GLU A 8 -4.87 15.53 10.06
N ARG A 9 -4.88 15.78 11.38
CA ARG A 9 -4.68 14.73 12.41
C ARG A 9 -5.75 13.64 12.32
N HIS A 10 -7.01 14.00 12.08
CA HIS A 10 -8.08 13.01 11.90
C HIS A 10 -7.86 12.14 10.65
N SER A 11 -7.45 12.71 9.53
CA SER A 11 -7.15 11.94 8.31
C SER A 11 -6.00 10.95 8.54
N TYR A 12 -4.96 11.39 9.24
CA TYR A 12 -3.81 10.56 9.58
C TYR A 12 -4.19 9.40 10.52
N ILE A 13 -5.01 9.68 11.53
CA ILE A 13 -5.50 8.65 12.47
C ILE A 13 -6.44 7.65 11.76
N ILE A 14 -7.30 8.11 10.85
CA ILE A 14 -8.17 7.20 10.08
C ILE A 14 -7.31 6.27 9.20
N GLY A 15 -6.29 6.80 8.54
CA GLY A 15 -5.34 6.00 7.77
C GLY A 15 -4.57 4.98 8.61
N LEU A 16 -4.13 5.40 9.80
CA LEU A 16 -3.47 4.52 10.75
C LEU A 16 -4.38 3.37 11.19
N VAL A 17 -5.62 3.69 11.58
CA VAL A 17 -6.60 2.68 11.99
C VAL A 17 -6.91 1.72 10.84
N LEU A 18 -7.11 2.24 9.62
CA LEU A 18 -7.37 1.41 8.45
C LEU A 18 -6.20 0.47 8.15
N ALA A 19 -4.96 0.96 8.22
CA ALA A 19 -3.76 0.15 8.00
C ALA A 19 -3.57 -0.92 9.09
N VAL A 20 -3.89 -0.61 10.35
CA VAL A 20 -3.85 -1.58 11.46
C VAL A 20 -4.92 -2.65 11.28
N VAL A 21 -6.15 -2.28 10.93
CA VAL A 21 -7.24 -3.25 10.69
C VAL A 21 -6.91 -4.14 9.51
N LEU A 22 -6.44 -3.57 8.40
CA LEU A 22 -6.14 -4.32 7.19
C LEU A 22 -4.92 -5.24 7.34
N SER A 23 -4.00 -4.94 8.27
CA SER A 23 -2.92 -5.87 8.64
C SER A 23 -3.38 -6.92 9.67
N ALA A 24 -4.28 -6.58 10.59
CA ALA A 24 -4.83 -7.52 11.55
C ALA A 24 -5.65 -8.65 10.89
N ILE A 25 -6.37 -8.37 9.80
CA ILE A 25 -7.16 -9.36 9.05
C ILE A 25 -6.31 -10.55 8.57
N PRO A 26 -5.25 -10.37 7.75
CA PRO A 26 -4.43 -11.48 7.27
C PRO A 26 -3.69 -12.19 8.41
N PHE A 27 -3.26 -11.48 9.46
CA PHE A 27 -2.63 -12.10 10.63
C PHE A 27 -3.61 -12.95 11.45
N GLY A 28 -4.85 -12.49 11.63
CA GLY A 28 -5.90 -13.24 12.30
C GLY A 28 -6.29 -14.49 11.51
N LEU A 29 -6.42 -14.37 10.20
CA LEU A 29 -6.65 -15.51 9.29
C LEU A 29 -5.49 -16.52 9.32
N LEU A 30 -4.24 -16.04 9.41
CA LEU A 30 -3.06 -16.90 9.56
C LEU A 30 -3.10 -17.68 10.88
N MET A 31 -3.37 -16.99 12.00
CA MET A 31 -3.43 -17.62 13.32
C MET A 31 -4.58 -18.61 13.47
N ALA A 32 -5.72 -18.34 12.83
CA ALA A 32 -6.87 -19.25 12.86
C ALA A 32 -6.61 -20.56 12.09
N GLY A 33 -5.67 -20.56 11.13
CA GLY A 33 -5.30 -21.75 10.35
C GLY A 33 -6.45 -22.37 9.54
N THR A 34 -7.53 -21.63 9.33
CA THR A 34 -8.80 -22.15 8.78
C THR A 34 -8.83 -22.28 7.26
N LEU A 35 -7.85 -21.69 6.55
CA LEU A 35 -7.79 -21.68 5.09
C LEU A 35 -6.69 -22.60 4.54
N SER A 36 -6.98 -23.21 3.39
CA SER A 36 -5.96 -23.90 2.60
C SER A 36 -4.86 -22.92 2.17
N ARG A 37 -3.61 -23.42 2.02
CA ARG A 37 -2.44 -22.57 1.69
C ARG A 37 -2.68 -21.66 0.48
N GLY A 38 -3.39 -22.16 -0.55
CA GLY A 38 -3.71 -21.39 -1.74
C GLY A 38 -4.70 -20.24 -1.49
N ALA A 39 -5.77 -20.49 -0.73
CA ALA A 39 -6.75 -19.47 -0.39
C ALA A 39 -6.16 -18.40 0.54
N PHE A 40 -5.31 -18.82 1.48
CA PHE A 40 -4.58 -17.90 2.36
C PHE A 40 -3.65 -16.96 1.58
N LEU A 41 -2.85 -17.49 0.65
CA LEU A 41 -1.95 -16.67 -0.19
C LEU A 41 -2.70 -15.62 -1.00
N TRP A 42 -3.83 -15.99 -1.61
CA TRP A 42 -4.67 -15.03 -2.34
C TRP A 42 -5.27 -13.94 -1.45
N CYS A 43 -5.74 -14.29 -0.25
CA CYS A 43 -6.29 -13.34 0.70
C CYS A 43 -5.21 -12.33 1.17
N VAL A 44 -4.01 -12.82 1.51
CA VAL A 44 -2.88 -11.98 1.90
C VAL A 44 -2.44 -11.07 0.75
N ALA A 45 -2.34 -11.61 -0.47
CA ALA A 45 -1.99 -10.81 -1.65
C ALA A 45 -3.01 -9.67 -1.87
N LEU A 46 -4.30 -9.95 -1.77
CA LEU A 46 -5.34 -8.92 -1.89
C LEU A 46 -5.24 -7.88 -0.77
N CYS A 47 -5.08 -8.30 0.48
CA CYS A 47 -4.88 -7.39 1.60
C CYS A 47 -3.64 -6.52 1.41
N ALA A 48 -2.54 -7.08 0.89
CA ALA A 48 -1.30 -6.36 0.63
C ALA A 48 -1.50 -5.29 -0.45
N VAL A 49 -2.20 -5.59 -1.54
CA VAL A 49 -2.53 -4.60 -2.58
C VAL A 49 -3.36 -3.45 -2.00
N VAL A 50 -4.41 -3.76 -1.25
CA VAL A 50 -5.26 -2.73 -0.62
C VAL A 50 -4.47 -1.93 0.41
N GLN A 51 -3.54 -2.54 1.13
CA GLN A 51 -2.67 -1.89 2.10
C GLN A 51 -1.74 -0.88 1.45
N VAL A 52 -1.13 -1.24 0.31
CA VAL A 52 -0.31 -0.33 -0.48
C VAL A 52 -1.14 0.89 -0.87
N VAL A 53 -2.34 0.69 -1.42
CA VAL A 53 -3.23 1.80 -1.83
C VAL A 53 -3.62 2.68 -0.64
N ALA A 54 -3.93 2.09 0.53
CA ALA A 54 -4.25 2.85 1.74
C ALA A 54 -3.05 3.69 2.20
N HIS A 55 -1.84 3.14 2.21
CA HIS A 55 -0.64 3.86 2.60
C HIS A 55 -0.35 5.03 1.63
N PHE A 56 -0.46 4.80 0.33
CA PHE A 56 -0.36 5.87 -0.67
C PHE A 56 -1.43 6.95 -0.51
N ARG A 57 -2.65 6.62 -0.07
CA ARG A 57 -3.70 7.63 0.12
C ARG A 57 -3.53 8.43 1.42
N TYR A 58 -3.33 7.75 2.54
CA TYR A 58 -3.39 8.38 3.86
C TYR A 58 -2.03 8.86 4.37
N PHE A 59 -0.94 8.16 4.08
CA PHE A 59 0.41 8.51 4.52
C PHE A 59 1.09 9.49 3.56
N LEU A 60 0.88 9.32 2.26
CA LEU A 60 1.44 10.22 1.24
C LEU A 60 0.59 11.48 1.01
N HIS A 61 -0.42 11.71 1.86
CA HIS A 61 -1.26 12.91 1.93
C HIS A 61 -1.59 13.49 0.54
N ILE A 62 -2.19 12.66 -0.32
CA ILE A 62 -2.71 13.14 -1.61
C ILE A 62 -3.93 14.02 -1.31
N ASP A 63 -3.65 15.30 -1.08
CA ASP A 63 -4.67 16.34 -1.07
C ASP A 63 -5.09 16.60 -2.51
N LEU A 64 -6.23 16.03 -2.87
CA LEU A 64 -6.93 16.29 -4.13
C LEU A 64 -7.51 17.72 -4.19
N GLN A 65 -6.92 18.67 -3.45
CA GLN A 65 -7.24 20.08 -3.56
C GLN A 65 -6.63 20.66 -4.83
N ARG A 66 -7.42 21.47 -5.53
CA ARG A 66 -7.09 22.09 -6.83
C ARG A 66 -5.78 22.91 -6.83
N SER A 67 -5.24 23.27 -5.66
CA SER A 67 -4.04 24.09 -5.49
C SER A 67 -2.71 23.33 -5.53
N HIS A 68 -2.70 22.00 -5.37
CA HIS A 68 -1.48 21.18 -5.26
C HIS A 68 -1.36 20.11 -6.36
N ARG A 69 -1.92 20.37 -7.54
CA ARG A 69 -1.89 19.41 -8.67
C ARG A 69 -0.47 19.07 -9.12
N ASP A 70 0.45 20.03 -9.09
CA ASP A 70 1.85 19.81 -9.45
C ASP A 70 2.55 18.86 -8.46
N ASP A 71 2.26 18.98 -7.16
CA ASP A 71 2.81 18.11 -6.12
C ASP A 71 2.26 16.67 -6.27
N LEU A 72 0.96 16.55 -6.53
CA LEU A 72 0.33 15.28 -6.85
C LEU A 72 0.97 14.61 -8.08
N GLN A 73 1.33 15.39 -9.11
CA GLN A 73 1.94 14.89 -10.32
C GLN A 73 3.39 14.42 -10.08
N LEU A 74 4.17 15.12 -9.24
CA LEU A 74 5.48 14.68 -8.78
C LEU A 74 5.40 13.37 -7.99
N ILE A 75 4.47 13.29 -7.04
CA ILE A 75 4.25 12.12 -6.20
C ILE A 75 3.87 10.91 -7.05
N LEU A 76 2.95 11.08 -7.99
CA LEU A 76 2.47 10.00 -8.86
C LEU A 76 3.57 9.54 -9.82
N PHE A 77 4.38 10.47 -10.35
CA PHE A 77 5.54 10.15 -11.18
C PHE A 77 6.61 9.39 -10.40
N SER A 78 6.98 9.84 -9.20
CA SER A 78 7.94 9.15 -8.33
C SER A 78 7.46 7.73 -7.97
N THR A 79 6.18 7.61 -7.62
CA THR A 79 5.53 6.32 -7.32
C THR A 79 5.61 5.37 -8.52
N LEU A 80 5.31 5.85 -9.72
CA LEU A 80 5.42 5.07 -10.95
C LEU A 80 6.85 4.55 -11.17
N ILE A 81 7.87 5.39 -10.98
CA ILE A 81 9.27 4.98 -11.11
C ILE A 81 9.60 3.86 -10.11
N VAL A 82 9.20 4.01 -8.84
CA VAL A 82 9.44 2.99 -7.81
C VAL A 82 8.77 1.66 -8.18
N LEU A 83 7.54 1.71 -8.68
CA LEU A 83 6.79 0.53 -9.10
C LEU A 83 7.46 -0.17 -10.29
N LEU A 84 7.94 0.61 -11.27
CA LEU A 84 8.72 0.08 -12.40
C LEU A 84 10.06 -0.50 -11.97
N MET A 85 10.79 0.14 -11.04
CA MET A 85 12.04 -0.40 -10.51
C MET A 85 11.80 -1.72 -9.79
N VAL A 86 10.88 -1.77 -8.82
CA VAL A 86 10.62 -2.99 -8.05
C VAL A 86 10.07 -4.10 -8.95
N GLY A 87 9.08 -3.80 -9.79
CA GLY A 87 8.50 -4.76 -10.73
C GLY A 87 9.53 -5.27 -11.74
N GLY A 88 10.34 -4.36 -12.29
CA GLY A 88 11.42 -4.69 -13.21
C GLY A 88 12.50 -5.57 -12.55
N THR A 89 12.92 -5.25 -11.33
CA THR A 89 13.89 -6.06 -10.58
C THR A 89 13.35 -7.46 -10.28
N LEU A 90 12.11 -7.58 -9.83
CA LEU A 90 11.49 -8.89 -9.59
C LEU A 90 11.38 -9.71 -10.88
N TRP A 91 11.05 -9.06 -12.01
CA TRP A 91 11.01 -9.71 -13.32
C TRP A 91 12.39 -10.22 -13.76
N VAL A 92 13.42 -9.37 -13.68
CA VAL A 92 14.79 -9.72 -14.08
C VAL A 92 15.32 -10.88 -13.25
N ILE A 93 15.19 -10.82 -11.92
CA ILE A 93 15.65 -11.90 -11.03
C ILE A 93 14.87 -13.20 -11.30
N GLY A 94 13.56 -13.11 -11.55
CA GLY A 94 12.75 -14.26 -11.90
C GLY A 94 13.16 -14.90 -13.23
N ASN A 95 13.53 -14.09 -14.22
CA ASN A 95 13.99 -14.54 -15.52
C ASN A 95 15.40 -15.16 -15.46
N GLU A 96 16.34 -14.52 -14.75
CA GLU A 96 17.67 -15.07 -14.50
C GLU A 96 17.59 -16.42 -13.75
N LYS A 97 16.75 -16.51 -12.71
CA LYS A 97 16.48 -17.76 -12.00
C LYS A 97 15.98 -18.87 -12.93
N ALA A 98 15.20 -18.54 -13.96
CA ALA A 98 14.69 -19.51 -14.91
C ALA A 98 15.72 -19.95 -15.95
N MET A 99 16.76 -19.14 -16.20
CA MET A 99 17.85 -19.46 -17.14
C MET A 99 19.05 -20.15 -16.48
N MET A 100 19.24 -19.97 -15.17
CA MET A 100 20.29 -20.64 -14.38
C MET A 100 19.89 -22.02 -13.83
N MET A 101 18.61 -22.43 -13.96
CA MET A 101 18.15 -23.80 -13.69
C MET A 101 18.10 -24.61 -14.98
#